data_AF-A0A3M3K1Z7-F1
#
_entry.id   AF-A0A3M3K1Z7-F1
#
_cell.length_a   1.000
_cell.length_b   1.000
_cell.length_c   1.000
_cell.angle_alpha   90.00
_cell.angle_beta   90.00
_cell.angle_gamma   90.00
#
_symmetry.space_group_name_H-M   'P 1'
#
loop_
_entity.id
_entity.type
_entity.pdbx_description
1 polymer ?
#
loop_
_entity_poly.entity_id
_entity_poly.type
_entity_poly.pdbx_seq_one_letter_code
_entity_poly.pdbx_strand_id
1 'polypeptide(L)'
;MIEEMHMETKRKLPESAYAALEGLKAQAGAATLMLPGNDVKEGKKVLKTAHAQMAANINWVDKIIKAISAAHSENTELTVVTADAEWLEQTFGEAAS
;
A
#
# COMPACT_ATOMS: atom_id res chain seq x y z
N MET A 1 6.25 8.06 36.17
CA MET A 1 5.52 7.26 35.16
C MET A 1 5.36 8.16 33.96
N ILE A 2 6.05 7.86 32.86
CA ILE A 2 5.85 8.56 31.61
C ILE A 2 4.61 7.91 30.99
N GLU A 3 3.52 8.65 30.92
CA GLU A 3 2.36 8.27 30.12
C GLU A 3 2.83 8.21 28.67
N GLU A 4 2.98 6.98 28.14
CA GLU A 4 3.13 6.75 26.72
C GLU A 4 1.87 7.29 26.04
N MET A 5 1.96 8.53 25.56
CA MET A 5 1.00 9.10 24.62
C MET A 5 1.03 8.23 23.37
N HIS A 6 0.17 7.21 23.33
CA HIS A 6 -0.33 6.63 22.09
C HIS A 6 -1.04 7.75 21.34
N MET A 7 -0.28 8.54 20.59
CA MET A 7 -0.81 9.28 19.47
C MET A 7 -1.24 8.22 18.44
N GLU A 8 -2.47 7.72 18.57
CA GLU A 8 -3.18 7.21 17.41
C GLU A 8 -3.30 8.39 16.45
N THR A 9 -2.38 8.46 15.48
CA THR A 9 -2.45 9.39 14.37
C THR A 9 -3.78 9.12 13.68
N LYS A 10 -4.75 10.01 13.90
CA LYS A 10 -6.09 9.90 13.32
C LYS A 10 -5.92 9.84 11.81
N ARG A 11 -6.15 8.66 11.24
CA ARG A 11 -6.06 8.40 9.79
C ARG A 11 -6.80 9.49 9.03
N LYS A 12 -6.10 10.15 8.09
CA LYS A 12 -6.62 11.30 7.34
C LYS A 12 -7.42 10.89 6.10
N LEU A 13 -7.32 9.63 5.69
CA LEU A 13 -7.95 9.09 4.49
C LEU A 13 -9.01 8.03 4.87
N PRO A 14 -9.93 7.66 3.97
CA PRO A 14 -10.83 6.54 4.22
C PRO A 14 -10.05 5.23 4.34
N GLU A 15 -10.56 4.27 5.12
CA GLU A 15 -9.91 2.96 5.33
C GLU A 15 -9.58 2.23 4.02
N SER A 16 -10.41 2.41 2.99
CA SER A 16 -10.20 1.87 1.65
C SER A 16 -8.87 2.29 1.00
N ALA A 17 -8.34 3.47 1.35
CA ALA A 17 -7.06 3.95 0.84
C ALA A 17 -5.89 3.12 1.41
N TYR A 18 -5.90 2.91 2.73
CA TYR A 18 -4.90 2.08 3.40
C TYR A 18 -5.05 0.62 2.99
N ALA A 19 -6.28 0.10 2.91
CA ALA A 19 -6.54 -1.25 2.44
C ALA A 19 -6.04 -1.48 1.00
N ALA A 20 -6.17 -0.48 0.12
CA ALA A 20 -5.60 -0.57 -1.23
C ALA A 20 -4.06 -0.62 -1.21
N LEU A 21 -3.41 0.22 -0.40
CA LEU A 21 -1.94 0.23 -0.25
C LEU A 21 -1.43 -1.11 0.29
N GLU A 22 -2.08 -1.65 1.32
CA GLU A 22 -1.74 -2.96 1.89
C GLU A 22 -1.97 -4.10 0.89
N GLY A 23 -3.04 -4.04 0.09
CA GLY A 23 -3.28 -5.02 -0.98
C GLY A 23 -2.17 -5.00 -2.03
N LEU A 24 -1.72 -3.82 -2.44
CA LEU A 24 -0.60 -3.66 -3.37
C LEU A 24 0.72 -4.18 -2.80
N LYS A 25 1.02 -3.88 -1.53
CA LYS A 25 2.20 -4.42 -0.82
C LYS A 25 2.16 -5.94 -0.71
N ALA A 26 1.01 -6.49 -0.35
CA ALA A 26 0.81 -7.94 -0.27
C ALA A 26 1.01 -8.62 -1.64
N GLN A 27 0.57 -8.00 -2.73
CA GLN A 27 0.83 -8.49 -4.09
C GLN A 27 2.34 -8.51 -4.38
N ALA A 28 3.07 -7.44 -4.04
CA ALA A 28 4.52 -7.39 -4.22
C ALA A 28 5.25 -8.45 -3.37
N GLY A 29 4.85 -8.63 -2.11
CA GLY A 29 5.38 -9.68 -1.24
C GLY A 29 5.09 -11.09 -1.76
N ALA A 30 3.89 -11.31 -2.30
CA ALA A 30 3.52 -12.58 -2.92
C ALA A 30 4.40 -12.90 -4.14
N ALA A 31 4.72 -11.90 -4.97
CA ALA A 31 5.61 -12.09 -6.12
C ALA A 31 7.01 -12.59 -5.68
N THR A 32 7.54 -12.08 -4.57
CA THR A 32 8.82 -12.56 -4.00
C THR A 32 8.73 -14.02 -3.53
N LEU A 33 7.62 -14.43 -2.91
CA LEU A 33 7.37 -15.82 -2.51
C LEU A 33 7.20 -16.78 -3.70
N MET A 34 6.84 -16.25 -4.87
CA MET A 34 6.71 -17.05 -6.10
C MET A 34 8.05 -17.31 -6.81
N LEU A 35 9.17 -16.75 -6.31
CA LEU A 35 10.49 -17.04 -6.84
C LEU A 35 10.93 -18.50 -6.58
N PRO A 36 11.74 -19.10 -7.45
CA PRO A 36 12.29 -20.44 -7.23
C PRO A 36 13.04 -20.55 -5.90
N GLY A 37 12.76 -21.61 -5.14
CA GLY A 37 13.37 -21.83 -3.82
C GLY A 37 12.57 -21.28 -2.64
N ASN A 38 11.50 -20.51 -2.88
CA ASN A 38 10.58 -20.02 -1.85
C ASN A 38 9.28 -20.84 -1.80
N ASP A 39 8.40 -20.52 -0.85
CA ASP A 39 7.09 -21.16 -0.70
C ASP A 39 6.07 -20.61 -1.71
N VAL A 40 6.09 -21.19 -2.91
CA VAL A 40 5.16 -20.85 -4.01
C VAL A 40 3.69 -21.10 -3.62
N LYS A 41 3.40 -22.06 -2.73
CA LYS A 41 2.01 -22.34 -2.32
C LYS A 41 1.48 -21.19 -1.47
N GLU A 42 2.27 -20.72 -0.50
CA GLU A 42 1.92 -19.55 0.29
C GLU A 42 1.87 -18.30 -0.59
N GLY A 43 2.82 -18.12 -1.52
CA GLY A 43 2.80 -17.03 -2.49
C GLY A 43 1.48 -16.94 -3.28
N LYS A 44 0.97 -18.06 -3.80
CA LYS A 44 -0.33 -18.10 -4.50
C LYS A 44 -1.51 -17.75 -3.61
N LYS A 45 -1.48 -18.18 -2.34
CA LYS A 45 -2.54 -17.88 -1.36
C LYS A 45 -2.56 -16.39 -1.02
N VAL A 46 -1.39 -15.81 -0.72
CA VAL A 46 -1.24 -14.38 -0.45
C VAL A 46 -1.66 -13.56 -1.67
N LEU A 47 -1.24 -13.96 -2.88
CA LEU A 47 -1.63 -13.28 -4.12
C LEU A 47 -3.15 -13.23 -4.32
N LYS A 48 -3.84 -14.34 -4.06
CA LYS A 48 -5.31 -14.39 -4.14
C LYS A 48 -5.97 -13.42 -3.15
N THR A 49 -5.49 -13.38 -1.92
CA THR A 49 -5.98 -12.45 -0.90
C THR A 49 -5.71 -11.00 -1.28
N ALA A 50 -4.48 -10.70 -1.75
CA ALA A 50 -4.08 -9.38 -2.22
C ALA A 50 -4.98 -8.90 -3.38
N HIS A 51 -5.20 -9.73 -4.39
CA HIS A 51 -6.09 -9.41 -5.51
C HIS A 51 -7.53 -9.17 -5.06
N ALA A 52 -8.05 -9.97 -4.12
CA ALA A 52 -9.40 -9.75 -3.59
C ALA A 52 -9.51 -8.40 -2.85
N GLN A 53 -8.52 -8.06 -2.04
CA GLN A 53 -8.44 -6.79 -1.33
C GLN A 53 -8.28 -5.60 -2.28
N MET A 54 -7.46 -5.73 -3.31
CA MET A 54 -7.30 -4.71 -4.36
C MET A 54 -8.60 -4.52 -5.15
N ALA A 55 -9.26 -5.61 -5.55
CA ALA A 55 -10.53 -5.54 -6.29
C ALA A 55 -11.63 -4.84 -5.49
N ALA A 56 -11.70 -5.10 -4.18
CA ALA A 56 -12.63 -4.41 -3.28
C ALA A 56 -12.36 -2.90 -3.14
N ASN A 57 -11.14 -2.45 -3.44
CA ASN A 57 -10.68 -1.07 -3.27
C ASN A 57 -10.10 -0.47 -4.57
N ILE A 58 -10.59 -0.91 -5.73
CA ILE A 58 -9.97 -0.65 -7.05
C ILE A 58 -9.77 0.84 -7.35
N ASN A 59 -10.72 1.70 -6.96
CA ASN A 59 -10.61 3.15 -7.14
C ASN A 59 -9.38 3.75 -6.45
N TRP A 60 -9.01 3.24 -5.28
CA TRP A 60 -7.82 3.68 -4.55
C TRP A 60 -6.55 3.03 -5.08
N VAL A 61 -6.63 1.76 -5.50
CA VAL A 61 -5.52 1.07 -6.18
C VAL A 61 -5.06 1.87 -7.40
N ASP A 62 -6.00 2.27 -8.27
CA ASP A 62 -5.69 3.03 -9.47
C ASP A 62 -5.06 4.39 -9.17
N LYS A 63 -5.56 5.10 -8.14
CA LYS A 63 -4.98 6.38 -7.69
C LYS A 63 -3.55 6.21 -7.20
N ILE A 64 -3.32 5.21 -6.36
CA ILE A 64 -1.99 4.93 -5.77
C ILE A 64 -0.99 4.54 -6.86
N ILE A 65 -1.36 3.65 -7.79
CA ILE A 65 -0.48 3.25 -8.90
C ILE A 65 -0.11 4.45 -9.78
N LYS A 66 -1.09 5.32 -10.09
CA LYS A 66 -0.84 6.53 -10.89
C LYS A 66 0.11 7.49 -10.16
N ALA A 67 -0.09 7.72 -8.87
CA ALA A 67 0.78 8.59 -8.07
C ALA A 67 2.21 8.05 -7.98
N ILE A 68 2.38 6.75 -7.73
CA ILE A 68 3.70 6.10 -7.71
C ILE A 68 4.36 6.19 -9.08
N SER A 69 3.63 5.95 -10.17
CA SER A 69 4.19 6.02 -11.54
C SER A 69 4.63 7.43 -11.91
N ALA A 70 3.88 8.45 -11.48
CA ALA A 70 4.24 9.85 -11.67
C ALA A 70 5.53 10.20 -10.90
N ALA A 71 5.59 9.84 -9.61
CA ALA A 71 6.78 10.07 -8.79
C ALA A 71 8.02 9.31 -9.29
N HIS A 72 7.85 8.12 -9.86
CA HIS A 72 8.97 7.39 -10.47
C HIS A 72 9.51 8.09 -11.72
N SER A 73 8.64 8.76 -12.48
CA SER A 73 9.06 9.58 -13.64
C SER A 73 9.89 10.80 -13.23
N GLU A 74 9.81 11.20 -11.96
CA GLU A 74 10.62 12.25 -11.34
C GLU A 74 11.91 11.70 -10.69
N ASN A 75 12.25 10.43 -10.97
CA ASN A 75 13.47 9.76 -10.53
C ASN A 75 13.55 9.56 -9.00
N THR A 76 12.40 9.38 -8.35
CA THR A 76 12.32 9.01 -6.92
C THR A 76 12.49 7.50 -6.73
N GLU A 77 13.02 7.07 -5.58
CA GLU A 77 13.06 5.66 -5.16
C GLU A 77 11.70 5.15 -4.64
N LEU A 78 10.62 5.90 -4.87
CA LEU A 78 9.28 5.53 -4.43
C LEU A 78 8.77 4.35 -5.26
N THR A 79 8.36 3.31 -4.56
CA THR A 79 7.75 2.10 -5.10
C THR A 79 6.55 1.70 -4.25
N VAL A 80 5.77 0.72 -4.71
CA VAL A 80 4.70 0.12 -3.90
C VAL A 80 5.19 -0.40 -2.54
N VAL A 81 6.45 -0.86 -2.47
CA VAL A 81 7.02 -1.44 -1.25
C VAL A 81 7.46 -0.34 -0.27
N THR A 82 7.97 0.78 -0.78
CA THR A 82 8.50 1.89 0.03
C THR A 82 7.43 2.94 0.37
N ALA A 83 6.33 3.01 -0.37
CA ALA A 83 5.17 3.83 -0.04
C ALA A 83 4.55 3.40 1.29
N ASP A 84 4.33 4.33 2.23
CA ASP A 84 3.72 4.06 3.53
C ASP A 84 2.48 4.93 3.79
N ALA A 85 1.92 4.81 4.99
CA ALA A 85 0.73 5.57 5.38
C ALA A 85 0.99 7.08 5.40
N GLU A 86 2.20 7.51 5.76
CA GLU A 86 2.57 8.93 5.78
C GLU A 86 2.62 9.48 4.34
N TRP A 87 3.31 8.80 3.43
CA TRP A 87 3.32 9.15 2.02
C TRP A 87 1.90 9.18 1.43
N LEU A 88 1.07 8.18 1.75
CA LEU A 88 -0.30 8.09 1.26
C LEU A 88 -1.11 9.31 1.70
N GLU A 89 -0.99 9.69 2.97
CA GLU A 89 -1.65 10.87 3.53
C GLU A 89 -1.09 12.18 2.97
N GLN A 90 0.23 12.31 2.76
CA GLN A 90 0.80 13.50 2.14
C GLN A 90 0.34 13.66 0.68
N THR A 91 0.28 12.55 -0.05
CA THR A 91 -0.09 12.54 -1.48
C THR A 91 -1.55 12.87 -1.71
N PHE A 92 -2.44 12.41 -0.83
CA PHE A 92 -3.89 12.53 -1.03
C PHE A 92 -4.62 13.37 0.03
N GLY A 93 -3.93 13.82 1.08
CA GLY A 93 -4.52 14.54 2.21
C GLY A 93 -4.68 16.05 2.01
N GLU A 94 -3.97 16.66 1.05
CA GLU A 94 -4.09 18.11 0.77
C GLU A 94 -5.15 18.47 -0.28
N ALA A 95 -5.83 17.50 -0.90
CA ALA A 95 -6.88 17.77 -1.90
C ALA A 95 -8.26 18.15 -1.31
N ALA A 96 -8.34 18.43 0.00
CA ALA A 96 -9.59 18.72 0.71
C ALA A 96 -9.65 20.11 1.39
N SER A 97 -8.81 21.06 0.96
CA SER A 97 -8.88 22.47 1.40
C SER A 97 -9.26 23.41 0.26
#